data_AF-A0A1F4AVL3-F1
#
_entry.id   AF-A0A1F4AVL3-F1
#
_cell.length_a   1.000
_cell.length_b   1.000
_cell.length_c   1.000
_cell.angle_alpha   90.00
_cell.angle_beta   90.00
_cell.angle_gamma   90.00
#
_symmetry.space_group_name_H-M   'P 1'
#
loop_
_entity.id
_entity.type
_entity.pdbx_description
1 polymer ?
#
loop_
_entity_poly.entity_id
_entity_poly.type
_entity_poly.pdbx_seq_one_letter_code
_entity_poly.pdbx_strand_id
1 'polypeptide(L)'
;MCILLGALARPAYALDPILMFLLSAAQEIAVAAARRNAAAAPPLPVPLPSTAYAGTTVEPERLRRLVDECFIYLSEAQRQEIFDSLHVVLMDPRNAAVRASTIDYFVARAVAVREAQQRLSNLNETERERLVAEFRSAVAAMPPDEAEKIAGLLRQHMLPVPHELNAQFLAAISGR
;
A
#
# COMPACT_ATOMS: atom_id res chain seq x y z
N MET A 1 9.98 0.80 -55.46
CA MET A 1 8.79 0.00 -55.12
C MET A 1 8.83 -0.18 -53.60
N CYS A 2 8.06 0.60 -52.86
CA CYS A 2 8.15 0.73 -51.40
C CYS A 2 7.32 -0.38 -50.73
N ILE A 3 7.94 -1.17 -49.85
CA ILE A 3 7.27 -2.20 -49.05
C ILE A 3 6.58 -1.51 -47.88
N LEU A 4 5.25 -1.56 -47.86
CA LEU A 4 4.39 -1.12 -46.76
C LEU A 4 4.62 -2.03 -45.54
N LEU A 5 5.35 -1.51 -44.55
CA LEU A 5 5.42 -2.08 -43.20
C LEU A 5 4.11 -1.75 -42.48
N GLY A 6 3.24 -2.76 -42.38
CA GLY A 6 2.07 -2.73 -41.50
C GLY A 6 2.52 -2.66 -40.04
N ALA A 7 2.43 -1.47 -39.45
CA ALA A 7 2.55 -1.29 -38.01
C ALA A 7 1.32 -1.93 -37.35
N LEU A 8 1.50 -3.14 -36.83
CA LEU A 8 0.62 -3.73 -35.83
C LEU A 8 0.67 -2.84 -34.59
N ALA A 9 -0.27 -1.89 -34.50
CA ALA A 9 -0.59 -1.21 -33.27
C ALA A 9 -1.13 -2.26 -32.29
N ARG A 10 -0.24 -2.88 -31.50
CA ARG A 10 -0.65 -3.59 -30.29
C ARG A 10 -1.35 -2.56 -29.41
N PRO A 11 -2.58 -2.81 -28.92
CA PRO A 11 -3.07 -2.03 -27.81
C PRO A 11 -2.09 -2.29 -26.67
N ALA A 12 -1.35 -1.26 -26.28
CA ALA A 12 -0.75 -1.24 -24.96
C ALA A 12 -1.95 -1.33 -24.01
N TYR A 13 -2.19 -2.54 -23.47
CA TYR A 13 -3.07 -2.71 -22.32
C TYR A 13 -2.45 -1.84 -21.24
N ALA A 14 -2.95 -0.61 -21.12
CA ALA A 14 -2.70 0.20 -19.95
C ALA A 14 -3.30 -0.60 -18.80
N LEU A 15 -2.44 -1.27 -18.04
CA LEU A 15 -2.79 -1.86 -16.76
C LEU A 15 -3.64 -0.84 -16.01
N ASP A 16 -4.78 -1.28 -15.46
CA ASP A 16 -5.67 -0.40 -14.73
C ASP A 16 -4.87 0.40 -13.68
N PRO A 17 -5.04 1.74 -13.60
CA PRO A 17 -4.27 2.57 -12.67
C PRO A 17 -4.38 2.12 -11.21
N ILE A 18 -5.50 1.51 -10.83
CA ILE A 18 -5.72 0.92 -9.51
C ILE A 18 -4.92 -0.37 -9.36
N LEU A 19 -4.89 -1.22 -10.38
CA LEU A 19 -4.05 -2.43 -10.36
C LEU A 19 -2.56 -2.08 -10.24
N MET A 20 -2.10 -1.07 -10.99
CA MET A 20 -0.74 -0.55 -10.84
C MET A 20 -0.47 -0.02 -9.43
N PHE A 21 -1.41 0.70 -8.84
CA PHE A 21 -1.31 1.18 -7.47
C PHE A 21 -1.24 0.03 -6.47
N LEU A 22 -2.10 -0.98 -6.60
CA LEU A 22 -2.14 -2.15 -5.72
C LEU A 22 -0.83 -2.95 -5.78
N LEU A 23 -0.29 -3.18 -6.98
CA LEU A 23 0.99 -3.87 -7.15
C LEU A 23 2.16 -3.05 -6.59
N SER A 24 2.14 -1.74 -6.79
CA SER A 24 3.15 -0.84 -6.21
C SER A 24 3.09 -0.83 -4.68
N ALA A 25 1.89 -0.75 -4.11
CA ALA A 25 1.67 -0.81 -2.66
C ALA A 25 2.10 -2.18 -2.09
N ALA A 26 1.78 -3.28 -2.77
CA ALA A 26 2.22 -4.62 -2.40
C ALA A 26 3.74 -4.71 -2.33
N GLN A 27 4.43 -4.15 -3.33
CA GLN A 27 5.88 -4.14 -3.38
C GLN A 27 6.49 -3.29 -2.27
N GLU A 28 5.96 -2.09 -2.00
CA GLU A 28 6.41 -1.24 -0.89
C GLU A 28 6.24 -1.95 0.46
N ILE A 29 5.10 -2.62 0.70
CA ILE A 29 4.85 -3.37 1.94
C ILE A 29 5.80 -4.57 2.04
N ALA A 30 6.02 -5.31 0.95
CA ALA A 30 6.96 -6.44 0.94
C ALA A 30 8.40 -6.01 1.27
N VAL A 31 8.85 -4.87 0.72
CA VAL A 31 10.17 -4.29 1.02
C VAL A 31 10.24 -3.81 2.48
N ALA A 32 9.19 -3.16 2.99
CA ALA A 32 9.14 -2.71 4.38
C ALA A 32 9.14 -3.89 5.38
N ALA A 33 8.39 -4.96 5.09
CA ALA A 33 8.36 -6.19 5.88
C ALA A 33 9.73 -6.88 5.89
N ALA A 34 10.41 -6.95 4.73
CA ALA A 34 11.76 -7.49 4.64
C ALA A 34 12.78 -6.69 5.48
N ARG A 35 12.62 -5.36 5.59
CA ARG A 35 13.46 -4.50 6.44
C ARG A 35 13.17 -4.64 7.93
N ARG A 36 11.90 -4.87 8.32
CA ARG A 36 11.52 -5.06 9.74
C ARG A 36 12.15 -6.30 10.37
N ASN A 37 12.36 -7.36 9.59
CA ASN A 37 13.03 -8.57 10.08
C ASN A 37 14.52 -8.36 10.41
N ALA A 38 15.10 -7.20 10.09
CA ALA A 38 16.52 -6.90 10.32
C ALA A 38 16.80 -5.92 11.48
N ALA A 39 15.78 -5.35 12.13
CA ALA A 39 15.99 -4.31 13.14
C ALA A 39 15.12 -4.52 14.40
N ALA A 40 15.67 -5.25 15.37
CA ALA A 40 15.22 -5.15 16.76
C ALA A 40 15.92 -3.94 17.40
N ALA A 41 15.22 -2.82 17.53
CA ALA A 41 15.73 -1.64 18.22
C ALA A 41 15.25 -1.64 19.70
N PRO A 42 16.11 -1.28 20.67
CA PRO A 42 15.74 -1.19 22.09
C PRO A 42 14.85 0.04 22.37
N PRO A 43 14.01 0.00 23.42
CA PRO A 43 13.12 1.11 23.76
C PRO A 43 13.91 2.30 24.32
N LEU A 44 13.59 3.51 23.82
CA LEU A 44 14.11 4.79 24.32
C LEU A 44 13.06 5.50 25.22
N PRO A 45 13.48 6.48 26.06
CA PRO A 45 12.64 7.06 27.10
C PRO A 45 11.52 7.95 26.54
N VAL A 46 10.38 7.96 27.22
CA VAL A 46 9.16 8.71 26.88
C VAL A 46 9.40 10.23 27.05
N PRO A 47 9.28 11.06 25.99
CA PRO A 47 9.30 12.52 26.11
C PRO A 47 7.93 13.08 26.55
N LEU A 48 7.96 14.23 27.23
CA LEU A 48 6.78 15.03 27.66
C LEU A 48 5.82 15.36 26.50
N PRO A 49 4.53 15.65 26.79
CA PRO A 49 3.52 15.93 25.78
C PRO A 49 3.82 17.26 25.07
N SER A 50 4.56 17.18 23.97
CA SER A 50 4.55 18.21 22.94
C SER A 50 3.22 18.11 22.21
N THR A 51 2.48 19.21 22.12
CA THR A 51 1.20 19.23 21.40
C THR A 51 1.38 18.95 19.91
N ALA A 52 2.56 19.24 19.36
CA ALA A 52 2.92 18.95 17.97
C ALA A 52 4.32 18.34 17.85
N TYR A 53 4.57 17.65 16.73
CA TYR A 53 5.92 17.26 16.35
C TYR A 53 6.81 18.50 16.21
N ALA A 54 8.03 18.48 16.76
CA ALA A 54 8.90 19.65 16.75
C ALA A 54 9.12 20.21 15.33
N GLY A 55 9.02 21.53 15.17
CA GLY A 55 9.15 22.19 13.86
C GLY A 55 7.99 21.94 12.90
N THR A 56 6.87 21.38 13.36
CA THR A 56 5.65 21.21 12.57
C THR A 56 4.43 21.67 13.37
N THR A 57 3.28 21.81 12.69
CA THR A 57 1.98 22.09 13.31
C THR A 57 1.15 20.82 13.52
N VAL A 58 1.72 19.64 13.24
CA VAL A 58 0.98 18.39 13.23
C VAL A 58 1.05 17.73 14.60
N GLU A 59 -0.13 17.46 15.14
CA GLU A 59 -0.30 16.79 16.43
C GLU A 59 -0.25 15.25 16.25
N PRO A 60 0.33 14.49 17.19
CA PRO A 60 0.30 13.03 17.16
C PRO A 60 -1.11 12.45 17.02
N GLU A 61 -2.09 13.02 17.73
CA GLU A 61 -3.49 12.58 17.72
C GLU A 61 -4.16 12.81 16.36
N ARG A 62 -3.75 13.85 15.63
CA ARG A 62 -4.23 14.10 14.27
C ARG A 62 -3.68 13.06 13.31
N LEU A 63 -2.40 12.71 13.45
CA LEU A 63 -1.77 11.68 12.63
C LEU A 63 -2.37 10.30 12.94
N ARG A 64 -2.69 10.02 14.20
CA ARG A 64 -3.38 8.80 14.62
C ARG A 64 -4.75 8.68 13.98
N ARG A 65 -5.58 9.73 14.06
CA ARG A 65 -6.89 9.77 13.39
C ARG A 65 -6.79 9.51 11.89
N LEU A 66 -5.78 10.09 11.22
CA LEU A 66 -5.55 9.84 9.80
C LEU A 66 -5.26 8.36 9.53
N VAL A 67 -4.46 7.69 10.37
CA VAL A 67 -4.20 6.24 10.24
C VAL A 67 -5.51 5.46 10.38
N ASP A 68 -6.31 5.78 11.39
CA ASP A 68 -7.57 5.09 11.66
C ASP A 68 -8.60 5.28 10.53
N GLU A 69 -8.66 6.46 9.92
CA GLU A 69 -9.57 6.76 8.82
C GLU A 69 -9.11 6.16 7.48
N CYS A 70 -7.81 6.20 7.18
CA CYS A 70 -7.30 5.82 5.87
C CYS A 70 -7.00 4.32 5.73
N PHE A 71 -6.75 3.62 6.84
CA PHE A 71 -6.36 2.21 6.84
C PHE A 71 -7.42 1.31 7.49
N ILE A 72 -8.71 1.61 7.27
CA ILE A 72 -9.84 0.89 7.87
C ILE A 72 -9.85 -0.62 7.58
N TYR A 73 -9.20 -1.05 6.50
CA TYR A 73 -9.06 -2.45 6.12
C TYR A 73 -8.08 -3.25 7.00
N LEU A 74 -7.21 -2.57 7.75
CA LEU A 74 -6.29 -3.19 8.70
C LEU A 74 -6.96 -3.38 10.06
N SER A 75 -6.45 -4.32 10.86
CA SER A 75 -6.84 -4.45 12.27
C SER A 75 -6.36 -3.25 13.11
N GLU A 76 -6.99 -3.04 14.26
CA GLU A 76 -6.56 -1.99 15.20
C GLU A 76 -5.09 -2.13 15.62
N ALA A 77 -4.64 -3.36 15.87
CA ALA A 77 -3.25 -3.64 16.21
C ALA A 77 -2.27 -3.25 15.09
N GLN A 78 -2.62 -3.53 13.83
CA GLN A 78 -1.79 -3.13 12.68
C GLN A 78 -1.77 -1.61 12.48
N ARG A 79 -2.92 -0.94 12.67
CA ARG A 79 -2.99 0.54 12.63
C ARG A 79 -2.16 1.17 13.75
N GLN A 80 -2.22 0.60 14.95
CA GLN A 80 -1.37 0.99 16.08
C GLN A 80 0.11 0.85 15.71
N GLU A 81 0.53 -0.28 15.14
CA GLU A 81 1.92 -0.52 14.75
C GLU A 81 2.42 0.47 13.69
N ILE A 82 1.57 0.82 12.71
CA ILE A 82 1.88 1.87 11.71
C ILE A 82 2.10 3.21 12.40
N PHE A 83 1.18 3.59 13.29
CA PHE A 83 1.30 4.83 14.04
C PHE A 83 2.57 4.86 14.89
N ASP A 84 2.84 3.82 15.66
CA ASP A 84 4.01 3.76 16.55
C ASP A 84 5.32 3.84 15.75
N SER A 85 5.41 3.09 14.65
CA SER A 85 6.58 3.13 13.77
C SER A 85 6.82 4.53 13.20
N LEU A 86 5.76 5.20 12.74
CA LEU A 86 5.84 6.56 12.21
C LEU A 86 6.19 7.57 13.32
N HIS A 87 5.55 7.44 14.48
CA HIS A 87 5.78 8.30 15.63
C HIS A 87 7.24 8.27 16.09
N VAL A 88 7.82 7.07 16.18
CA VAL A 88 9.25 6.88 16.51
C VAL A 88 10.16 7.58 15.49
N VAL A 89 9.90 7.43 14.19
CA VAL A 89 10.68 8.09 13.14
C VAL A 89 10.59 9.62 13.25
N LEU A 90 9.42 10.15 13.56
CA LEU A 90 9.18 11.59 13.68
C LEU A 90 9.75 12.17 14.99
N MET A 91 9.84 11.39 16.05
CA MET A 91 10.46 11.81 17.32
C MET A 91 11.99 11.78 17.28
N ASP A 92 12.60 11.06 16.34
CA ASP A 92 14.06 11.02 16.20
C ASP A 92 14.62 12.41 15.84
N PRO A 93 15.52 13.00 16.65
CA PRO A 93 16.11 14.31 16.37
C PRO A 93 16.96 14.31 15.09
N ARG A 94 17.50 13.17 14.67
CA ARG A 94 18.26 13.05 13.41
C ARG A 94 17.40 13.31 12.18
N ASN A 95 16.09 13.09 12.31
CA ASN A 95 15.13 13.32 11.24
C ASN A 95 14.53 14.73 11.25
N ALA A 96 15.02 15.65 12.10
CA ALA A 96 14.44 16.99 12.23
C ALA A 96 14.32 17.74 10.88
N ALA A 97 15.32 17.63 10.01
CA ALA A 97 15.33 18.28 8.70
C ALA A 97 14.33 17.69 7.69
N VAL A 98 13.96 16.41 7.85
CA VAL A 98 13.06 15.68 6.92
C VAL A 98 11.69 15.41 7.53
N ARG A 99 11.43 15.86 8.76
CA ARG A 99 10.24 15.52 9.52
C ARG A 99 8.96 15.99 8.81
N ALA A 100 8.93 17.26 8.40
CA ALA A 100 7.78 17.84 7.71
C ALA A 100 7.48 17.11 6.40
N SER A 101 8.50 16.87 5.57
CA SER A 101 8.32 16.14 4.29
C SER A 101 7.94 14.68 4.49
N THR A 102 8.40 14.04 5.57
CA THR A 102 7.97 12.68 5.94
C THR A 102 6.47 12.66 6.28
N ILE A 103 5.99 13.65 7.04
CA ILE A 103 4.56 13.77 7.36
C ILE A 103 3.75 14.03 6.09
N ASP A 104 4.16 14.98 5.26
CA ASP A 104 3.44 15.32 4.01
C ASP A 104 3.35 14.11 3.07
N TYR A 105 4.47 13.40 2.89
CA TYR A 105 4.51 12.17 2.10
C TYR A 105 3.56 11.12 2.66
N PHE A 106 3.59 10.89 3.98
CA PHE A 106 2.71 9.93 4.63
C PHE A 106 1.24 10.29 4.45
N VAL A 107 0.88 11.56 4.64
CA VAL A 107 -0.49 12.05 4.48
C VAL A 107 -0.99 11.82 3.06
N ALA A 108 -0.18 12.21 2.05
CA ALA A 108 -0.53 11.99 0.65
C ALA A 108 -0.75 10.50 0.32
N ARG A 109 0.11 9.62 0.84
CA ARG A 109 -0.02 8.17 0.66
C ARG A 109 -1.27 7.61 1.35
N ALA A 110 -1.53 8.00 2.59
CA ALA A 110 -2.71 7.55 3.34
C ALA A 110 -4.02 7.94 2.63
N VAL A 111 -4.10 9.17 2.10
CA VAL A 111 -5.25 9.63 1.31
C VAL A 111 -5.41 8.80 0.04
N ALA A 112 -4.32 8.57 -0.71
CA ALA A 112 -4.37 7.75 -1.91
C ALA A 112 -4.85 6.31 -1.64
N VAL A 113 -4.43 5.71 -0.51
CA VAL A 113 -4.89 4.40 -0.07
C VAL A 113 -6.40 4.39 0.17
N ARG A 114 -6.92 5.39 0.89
CA ARG A 114 -8.36 5.54 1.14
C ARG A 114 -9.16 5.69 -0.15
N GLU A 115 -8.69 6.53 -1.07
CA GLU A 115 -9.34 6.72 -2.37
C GLU A 115 -9.36 5.44 -3.20
N ALA A 116 -8.24 4.71 -3.23
CA ALA A 116 -8.18 3.41 -3.91
C ALA A 116 -9.17 2.42 -3.31
N GLN A 117 -9.24 2.33 -1.97
CA GLN A 117 -10.15 1.44 -1.27
C GLN A 117 -11.63 1.80 -1.53
N GLN A 118 -11.96 3.09 -1.57
CA GLN A 118 -13.29 3.57 -1.92
C GLN A 118 -13.66 3.21 -3.37
N ARG A 119 -12.74 3.43 -4.32
CA ARG A 119 -12.97 3.05 -5.73
C ARG A 119 -13.19 1.56 -5.88
N LEU A 120 -12.35 0.74 -5.25
CA LEU A 120 -12.48 -0.72 -5.27
C LEU A 120 -13.81 -1.20 -4.66
N SER A 121 -14.28 -0.52 -3.61
CA SER A 121 -15.56 -0.84 -2.96
C SER A 121 -16.77 -0.47 -3.83
N ASN A 122 -16.61 0.49 -4.74
CA ASN A 122 -17.65 0.99 -5.62
C ASN A 122 -17.68 0.32 -7.01
N LEU A 123 -16.79 -0.65 -7.26
CA LEU A 123 -16.77 -1.36 -8.54
C LEU A 123 -18.07 -2.14 -8.75
N ASN A 124 -18.65 -1.98 -9.93
CA ASN A 124 -19.74 -2.83 -10.37
C ASN A 124 -19.22 -4.25 -10.71
N GLU A 125 -20.14 -5.18 -10.95
CA GLU A 125 -19.80 -6.59 -11.21
C GLU A 125 -18.88 -6.76 -12.42
N THR A 126 -19.20 -6.09 -13.54
CA THR A 126 -18.40 -6.15 -14.77
C THR A 126 -16.98 -5.60 -14.58
N GLU A 127 -16.84 -4.48 -13.87
CA GLU A 127 -15.54 -3.89 -13.55
C GLU A 127 -14.71 -4.80 -12.64
N ARG A 128 -15.38 -5.45 -11.67
CA ARG A 128 -14.74 -6.39 -10.75
C ARG A 128 -14.23 -7.63 -11.47
N GLU A 129 -15.05 -8.24 -12.32
CA GLU A 129 -14.65 -9.38 -13.15
C GLU A 129 -13.45 -9.05 -14.04
N ARG A 130 -13.49 -7.89 -14.68
CA ARG A 130 -12.38 -7.39 -15.50
C ARG A 130 -11.11 -7.24 -14.66
N LEU A 131 -11.19 -6.61 -13.49
CA LEU A 131 -10.05 -6.41 -12.62
C LEU A 131 -9.44 -7.75 -12.15
N VAL A 132 -10.27 -8.74 -11.82
CA VAL A 132 -9.81 -10.09 -11.46
C VAL A 132 -9.13 -10.78 -12.65
N ALA A 133 -9.66 -10.64 -13.86
CA ALA A 133 -9.05 -11.18 -15.07
C ALA A 133 -7.68 -10.53 -15.35
N GLU A 134 -7.59 -9.20 -15.22
CA GLU A 134 -6.32 -8.46 -15.37
C GLU A 134 -5.31 -8.87 -14.29
N PHE A 135 -5.74 -8.99 -13.04
CA PHE A 135 -4.90 -9.47 -11.94
C PHE A 135 -4.36 -10.88 -12.21
N ARG A 136 -5.21 -11.81 -12.65
CA ARG A 136 -4.80 -13.17 -13.01
C ARG A 136 -3.74 -13.15 -14.10
N SER A 137 -3.94 -12.34 -15.15
CA SER A 137 -2.97 -12.20 -16.23
C SER A 137 -1.64 -11.62 -15.74
N ALA A 138 -1.68 -10.62 -14.86
CA ALA A 138 -0.49 -10.01 -14.30
C ALA A 138 0.31 -11.00 -13.44
N VAL A 139 -0.35 -11.74 -12.53
CA VAL A 139 0.30 -12.75 -11.68
C VAL A 139 0.87 -13.91 -12.50
N ALA A 140 0.18 -14.34 -13.56
CA ALA A 140 0.68 -15.40 -14.44
C ALA A 140 2.01 -15.00 -15.13
N ALA A 141 2.20 -13.72 -15.41
CA ALA A 141 3.41 -13.17 -16.00
C ALA A 141 4.54 -12.93 -14.97
N MET A 142 4.26 -13.01 -13.67
CA MET A 142 5.24 -12.79 -12.61
C MET A 142 6.06 -14.05 -12.28
N PRO A 143 7.30 -13.87 -11.80
CA PRO A 143 8.08 -14.93 -11.17
C PRO A 143 7.31 -15.58 -10.00
N PRO A 144 7.47 -16.89 -9.75
CA PRO A 144 6.76 -17.60 -8.68
C PRO A 144 6.98 -16.96 -7.29
N ASP A 145 8.21 -16.53 -7.00
CA ASP A 145 8.55 -15.92 -5.72
C ASP A 145 7.85 -14.58 -5.49
N GLU A 146 7.58 -13.82 -6.56
CA GLU A 146 6.84 -12.55 -6.48
C GLU A 146 5.34 -12.80 -6.31
N ALA A 147 4.80 -13.78 -7.04
CA ALA A 147 3.41 -14.21 -6.90
C ALA A 147 3.12 -14.70 -5.47
N GLU A 148 4.03 -15.47 -4.87
CA GLU A 148 3.85 -15.97 -3.49
C GLU A 148 3.95 -14.84 -2.46
N LYS A 149 4.78 -13.81 -2.68
CA LYS A 149 4.80 -12.61 -1.83
C LYS A 149 3.46 -11.89 -1.87
N ILE A 150 2.88 -11.70 -3.06
CA ILE A 150 1.55 -11.07 -3.20
C ILE A 150 0.49 -11.94 -2.52
N ALA A 151 0.53 -13.26 -2.70
CA ALA A 151 -0.36 -14.19 -2.02
C ALA A 151 -0.25 -14.08 -0.50
N GLY A 152 0.97 -13.98 0.03
CA GLY A 152 1.23 -13.76 1.45
C GLY A 152 0.57 -12.47 1.96
N LEU A 153 0.70 -11.37 1.23
CA LEU A 153 0.09 -10.09 1.59
C LEU A 153 -1.45 -10.13 1.55
N LEU A 154 -2.02 -10.81 0.56
CA LEU A 154 -3.47 -11.01 0.46
C LEU A 154 -4.01 -11.89 1.60
N ARG A 155 -3.30 -12.98 1.97
CA ARG A 155 -3.67 -13.85 3.11
C ARG A 155 -3.61 -13.11 4.44
N GLN A 156 -2.69 -12.16 4.57
CA GLN A 156 -2.56 -11.30 5.75
C GLN A 156 -3.48 -10.07 5.73
N HIS A 157 -4.31 -9.92 4.68
CA HIS A 157 -5.17 -8.74 4.47
C HIS A 157 -4.41 -7.40 4.52
N MET A 158 -3.15 -7.41 4.09
CA MET A 158 -2.26 -6.24 4.13
C MET A 158 -2.43 -5.31 2.94
N LEU A 159 -3.06 -5.78 1.85
CA LEU A 159 -3.36 -4.96 0.70
C LEU A 159 -4.67 -4.17 0.91
N PRO A 160 -4.76 -2.93 0.41
CA PRO A 160 -5.95 -2.08 0.56
C PRO A 160 -7.07 -2.51 -0.38
N VAL A 161 -7.51 -3.77 -0.26
CA VAL A 161 -8.53 -4.41 -1.08
C VAL A 161 -9.72 -4.79 -0.21
N PRO A 162 -10.98 -4.58 -0.68
CA PRO A 162 -12.15 -5.08 0.02
C PRO A 162 -12.12 -6.61 0.18
N HIS A 163 -12.71 -7.11 1.26
CA HIS A 163 -12.65 -8.54 1.64
C HIS A 163 -13.10 -9.48 0.51
N GLU A 164 -14.20 -9.15 -0.17
CA GLU A 164 -14.72 -9.95 -1.29
C GLU A 164 -13.72 -10.02 -2.46
N LEU A 165 -13.12 -8.89 -2.82
CA LEU A 165 -12.15 -8.82 -3.91
C LEU A 165 -10.82 -9.50 -3.53
N ASN A 166 -10.41 -9.40 -2.27
CA ASN A 166 -9.24 -10.11 -1.73
C ASN A 166 -9.39 -11.62 -1.90
N ALA A 167 -10.57 -12.17 -1.61
CA ALA A 167 -10.85 -13.60 -1.81
C ALA A 167 -10.79 -14.00 -3.30
N GLN A 168 -11.31 -13.16 -4.20
CA GLN A 168 -11.25 -13.40 -5.65
C GLN A 168 -9.81 -13.37 -6.18
N PHE A 169 -8.98 -12.43 -5.69
CA PHE A 169 -7.56 -12.39 -6.03
C PHE A 169 -6.81 -13.61 -5.50
N LEU A 170 -7.04 -14.02 -4.25
CA LEU A 170 -6.43 -15.25 -3.71
C LEU A 170 -6.78 -16.48 -4.55
N ALA A 171 -8.06 -16.64 -4.92
CA ALA A 171 -8.50 -17.73 -5.79
C ALA A 171 -7.82 -17.68 -7.17
N ALA A 172 -7.59 -16.48 -7.71
CA ALA A 172 -6.89 -16.30 -8.98
C ALA A 172 -5.41 -16.70 -8.92
N ILE A 173 -4.74 -16.57 -7.77
CA ILE A 173 -3.35 -17.04 -7.59
C ILE A 173 -3.32 -18.57 -7.41
N SER A 174 -4.21 -19.13 -6.60
CA SER A 174 -4.23 -20.57 -6.29
C SER A 174 -4.64 -21.47 -7.45
N GLY A 175 -5.26 -20.91 -8.51
CA GLY A 175 -5.63 -21.65 -9.71
C GLY A 175 -4.54 -21.76 -10.79
N ARG A 176 -3.30 -21.36 -10.48
CA ARG A 176 -2.11 -21.52 -11.34
C ARG A 176 -1.49 -22.90 -11.17
#